data_AF-A0A0C2VUY9-F1
#
_entry.id   AF-A0A0C2VUY9-F1
#
_cell.length_a   1.000
_cell.length_b   1.000
_cell.length_c   1.000
_cell.angle_alpha   90.00
_cell.angle_beta   90.00
_cell.angle_gamma   90.00
#
_symmetry.space_group_name_H-M   'P 1'
#
loop_
_entity.id
_entity.type
_entity.pdbx_description
1 polymer ?
#
loop_
_entity_poly.entity_id
_entity_poly.type
_entity_poly.pdbx_seq_one_letter_code
_entity_poly.pdbx_strand_id
1 'polypeptide(L)' 'MPTENKAIFLLLTNTHTFFTRLIQSFTHAKYNHISIAFDSELNELYSFGRKSLVWPLFSGFRQEDIKNGLIYANTSCIF' A
#
# COMPACT_ATOMS: atom_id res chain seq x y z
N MET A 1 32.15 -8.19 11.05
CA MET A 1 31.14 -7.17 10.73
C MET A 1 29.79 -7.84 10.81
N PRO A 2 28.82 -7.35 11.59
CA PRO A 2 27.51 -7.98 11.59
C PRO A 2 26.91 -7.76 10.20
N THR A 3 26.57 -8.84 9.51
CA THR A 3 25.64 -8.80 8.39
C THR A 3 24.30 -8.35 8.95
N GLU A 4 24.02 -7.05 8.91
CA GLU A 4 22.67 -6.55 9.09
C GLU A 4 21.79 -7.29 8.08
N ASN A 5 20.88 -8.12 8.59
CA ASN A 5 19.82 -8.69 7.77
C ASN A 5 18.97 -7.52 7.28
N LYS A 6 19.22 -7.09 6.04
CA LYS A 6 18.39 -6.09 5.35
C LYS A 6 17.04 -6.74 5.07
N ALA A 7 16.10 -6.54 5.99
CA ALA A 7 14.72 -6.98 5.83
C ALA A 7 13.95 -5.94 5.00
N ILE A 8 13.12 -6.43 4.08
CA ILE A 8 12.15 -5.60 3.36
C ILE A 8 10.78 -6.02 3.90
N PHE A 9 9.98 -5.04 4.32
CA PHE A 9 8.64 -5.27 4.83
C PHE A 9 7.63 -4.96 3.73
N LEU A 10 6.69 -5.87 3.50
CA LEU A 10 5.65 -5.73 2.51
C LEU A 10 4.33 -5.52 3.22
N LEU A 11 3.67 -4.39 2.97
CA LEU A 11 2.36 -4.09 3.50
C LEU A 11 1.33 -4.29 2.39
N LEU A 12 0.48 -5.31 2.51
CA LEU A 12 -0.61 -5.55 1.58
C LEU A 12 -1.88 -4.91 2.12
N THR A 13 -2.48 -3.99 1.36
CA THR A 13 -3.67 -3.25 1.77
C THR A 13 -4.85 -3.46 0.83
N ASN A 14 -6.04 -3.46 1.41
CA ASN A 14 -7.31 -3.42 0.69
C ASN A 14 -8.10 -2.20 1.18
N THR A 15 -8.24 -1.21 0.30
CA THR A 15 -8.86 0.08 0.63
C THR A 15 -10.38 0.08 0.52
N HIS A 16 -11.00 -1.05 0.15
CA HIS A 16 -12.46 -1.23 0.02
C HIS A 16 -13.19 -0.15 -0.81
N THR A 17 -12.46 0.64 -1.59
CA THR A 17 -13.03 1.59 -2.55
C THR A 17 -13.77 0.84 -3.67
N PHE A 18 -14.73 1.51 -4.31
CA PHE A 18 -15.47 0.94 -5.44
C PHE A 18 -14.53 0.36 -6.53
N PHE A 19 -13.43 1.05 -6.80
CA PHE A 19 -12.42 0.63 -7.76
C PHE A 19 -11.67 -0.65 -7.33
N THR A 20 -11.31 -0.76 -6.05
CA THR A 20 -10.72 -1.99 -5.52
C THR A 20 -11.70 -3.16 -5.55
N ARG A 21 -13.00 -2.94 -5.34
CA ARG A 21 -14.01 -4.00 -5.49
C ARG A 21 -14.14 -4.47 -6.94
N LEU A 22 -14.04 -3.54 -7.90
CA LEU A 22 -14.04 -3.86 -9.33
C LEU A 22 -12.80 -4.67 -9.74
N ILE A 23 -11.61 -4.25 -9.30
CA ILE A 23 -10.36 -5.00 -9.51
C ILE A 23 -10.42 -6.37 -8.82
N GLN A 24 -10.91 -6.45 -7.58
CA GLN A 24 -11.12 -7.72 -6.86
C GLN A 24 -12.04 -8.66 -7.62
N SER A 25 -13.14 -8.15 -8.16
CA SER A 25 -14.07 -8.97 -8.93
C SER A 25 -13.45 -9.53 -10.21
N PHE A 26 -12.44 -8.85 -10.77
CA PHE A 26 -11.76 -9.28 -11.98
C PHE A 26 -10.54 -10.18 -11.71
N THR A 27 -9.78 -9.87 -10.65
CA THR A 27 -8.52 -10.54 -10.31
C THR A 27 -8.67 -11.64 -9.26
N HIS A 28 -9.82 -11.69 -8.57
CA HIS A 28 -10.06 -12.51 -7.37
C HIS A 28 -9.04 -12.33 -6.23
N ALA A 29 -8.20 -11.30 -6.28
CA ALA A 29 -7.17 -11.02 -5.29
C ALA A 29 -7.76 -10.29 -4.06
N LYS A 30 -7.46 -10.76 -2.84
CA LYS A 30 -7.98 -10.19 -1.58
C LYS A 30 -7.34 -8.84 -1.22
N TYR A 31 -6.13 -8.59 -1.69
CA TYR A 31 -5.37 -7.36 -1.50
C TYR A 31 -4.87 -6.87 -2.86
N ASN A 32 -5.05 -5.58 -3.15
CA ASN A 32 -4.88 -5.04 -4.51
C ASN A 32 -3.85 -3.92 -4.54
N HIS A 33 -3.27 -3.62 -3.38
CA HIS A 33 -2.29 -2.58 -3.19
C HIS A 33 -1.17 -3.14 -2.31
N ILE A 34 0.06 -2.81 -2.68
CA ILE A 34 1.26 -3.23 -1.96
C ILE A 34 2.14 -1.99 -1.74
N SER A 35 2.59 -1.84 -0.51
CA SER A 35 3.56 -0.84 -0.10
C SER A 35 4.80 -1.54 0.45
N ILE A 36 5.97 -0.95 0.23
CA ILE A 36 7.26 -1.49 0.66
C ILE A 36 7.84 -0.57 1.73
N ALA A 37 8.30 -1.13 2.84
CA ALA A 37 9.08 -0.40 3.84
C ALA A 37 10.46 -1.06 4.02
N PHE A 38 11.41 -0.24 4.46
CA PHE A 38 12.77 -0.66 4.77
C PHE A 38 13.06 -0.65 6.28
N ASP A 39 12.05 -0.36 7.09
CA ASP A 39 12.11 -0.35 8.54
C ASP A 39 10.93 -1.15 9.13
N SER A 40 11.15 -1.80 10.27
CA SER A 40 10.13 -2.62 10.93
C SER A 40 9.00 -1.81 11.54
N GLU A 41 9.21 -0.50 11.74
CA GLU A 41 8.21 0.42 12.29
C GLU A 41 7.29 0.99 11.20
N LEU A 42 7.56 0.66 9.92
CA LEU A 42 6.84 1.14 8.74
C LEU A 42 6.70 2.68 8.69
N ASN A 43 7.71 3.41 9.16
CA ASN A 43 7.67 4.87 9.18
C ASN A 43 7.65 5.45 7.76
N GLU A 44 8.35 4.80 6.81
CA GLU A 44 8.37 5.19 5.40
C GLU A 44 7.88 4.05 4.51
N LEU A 45 6.71 4.26 3.90
CA LEU A 45 6.14 3.33 2.94
C LEU A 45 6.31 3.89 1.53
N TYR A 46 6.73 3.03 0.62
CA TYR A 46 6.84 3.35 -0.80
C TYR A 46 5.87 2.49 -1.58
N SER A 47 5.00 3.14 -2.35
CA SER A 47 3.96 2.44 -3.11
C SER A 47 3.76 3.07 -4.48
N PHE A 48 3.12 2.33 -5.38
CA PHE A 48 2.70 2.83 -6.67
C PHE A 48 1.19 2.73 -6.76
N GLY A 49 0.53 3.87 -6.90
CA GLY A 49 -0.92 3.92 -6.76
C GLY A 49 -1.52 5.17 -7.38
N ARG A 50 -2.85 5.28 -7.23
CA ARG A 50 -3.59 6.44 -7.70
C ARG A 50 -3.19 7.68 -6.90
N LYS A 51 -2.78 8.75 -7.57
CA LYS A 51 -2.50 10.03 -6.91
C LYS A 51 -3.77 10.81 -6.56
N SER A 52 -4.89 10.53 -7.22
CA SER A 52 -6.18 11.14 -6.94
C SER A 52 -7.28 10.08 -6.88
N LEU A 53 -8.21 10.25 -5.93
CA LEU A 53 -9.43 9.43 -5.86
C LEU A 53 -10.38 9.71 -7.04
N VAL A 54 -10.32 10.93 -7.59
CA VAL A 54 -11.22 11.41 -8.66
C VAL A 54 -10.72 10.99 -10.04
N TRP A 55 -9.41 10.87 -10.23
CA TRP A 55 -8.78 10.53 -11.51
C TRP A 55 -8.04 9.19 -11.44
N PRO A 56 -8.70 8.07 -11.75
CA PRO A 56 -8.15 6.73 -11.54
C PRO A 56 -6.97 6.39 -12.46
N LEU A 57 -6.83 7.05 -13.60
CA LEU A 57 -5.75 6.84 -14.56
C LEU A 57 -4.46 7.60 -14.21
N PHE A 58 -4.52 8.55 -13.27
CA PHE A 58 -3.34 9.28 -12.80
C PHE A 58 -2.65 8.51 -11.66
N SER A 59 -1.88 7.50 -12.06
CA SER A 59 -1.05 6.70 -11.16
C SER A 59 0.39 7.19 -11.10
N GLY A 60 1.07 6.95 -9.99
CA GLY A 60 2.51 7.16 -9.90
C GLY A 60 3.09 6.67 -8.60
N PHE A 61 4.42 6.76 -8.50
CA PHE A 61 5.14 6.47 -7.26
C PHE A 61 4.77 7.50 -6.18
N ARG A 62 4.61 7.00 -4.97
CA ARG A 62 4.38 7.79 -3.76
C ARG A 62 5.19 7.25 -2.60
N GLN A 63 5.68 8.18 -1.81
CA GLN A 63 6.07 7.94 -0.43
C GLN A 63 4.85 8.26 0.45
N GLU A 64 4.48 7.31 1.29
CA GLU A 64 3.33 7.35 2.19
C GLU A 64 3.84 7.24 3.63
N ASP A 65 3.20 7.98 4.52
CA ASP A 65 3.47 7.94 5.96
C ASP A 65 2.18 7.50 6.66
N ILE A 66 2.30 6.46 7.49
CA ILE A 66 1.20 5.92 8.30
C ILE A 66 0.58 7.01 9.18
N LYS A 67 1.39 7.93 9.72
CA LYS A 67 0.98 8.97 10.66
C LYS A 67 0.27 10.13 9.97
N ASN A 68 0.68 10.48 8.74
CA ASN A 68 0.22 11.69 8.04
C ASN A 68 -0.80 11.44 6.93
N GLY A 69 -1.09 10.18 6.60
CA GLY A 69 -2.30 9.81 5.87
C GLY A 69 -2.07 8.98 4.62
N LEU A 70 -3.15 8.29 4.26
CA LEU A 70 -3.39 7.40 3.11
C LEU A 70 -3.46 5.91 3.43
N ILE A 71 -3.11 5.45 4.63
CA ILE A 71 -3.69 4.20 5.13
C ILE A 71 -5.12 4.53 5.54
N TYR A 72 -6.03 4.41 4.57
CA TYR A 72 -7.45 4.70 4.72
C TYR A 72 -7.96 4.02 6.00
N ALA A 73 -8.63 4.79 6.88
CA ALA A 73 -9.07 4.39 8.22
C ALA A 73 -9.98 3.13 8.29
N ASN A 74 -10.24 2.48 7.15
CA ASN A 74 -11.06 1.29 7.00
C ASN A 74 -10.39 0.27 6.05
N THR A 75 -9.07 0.08 6.20
CA THR A 75 -8.28 -0.86 5.40
C THR A 75 -8.00 -2.15 6.17
N SER A 76 -8.14 -3.29 5.48
CA SER A 76 -7.59 -4.56 5.97
C SER A 76 -6.13 -4.66 5.53
N CYS A 77 -5.23 -4.83 6.48
CA CYS A 77 -3.79 -4.92 6.25
C CYS A 77 -3.26 -6.28 6.73
N ILE A 78 -2.29 -6.83 6.00
CA ILE A 78 -1.47 -7.96 6.46
C ILE A 78 0.00 -7.60 6.29
N PHE A 79 0.80 -8.04 7.27
CA PHE A 79 2.26 -7.92 7.34
C PHE A 79 2.93 -9.18 6.81
#